data_AF-A0A954STC5-F1
#
_entry.id   AF-A0A954STC5-F1
#
_cell.length_a   1.000
_cell.length_b   1.000
_cell.length_c   1.000
_cell.angle_alpha   90.00
_cell.angle_beta   90.00
_cell.angle_gamma   90.00
#
_symmetry.space_group_name_H-M   'P 1'
#
loop_
_entity.id
_entity.type
_entity.pdbx_description
1 polymer ?
#
loop_
_entity_poly.entity_id
_entity_poly.type
_entity_poly.pdbx_seq_one_letter_code
_entity_poly.pdbx_strand_id
1 'polypeptide(L)'
;MTDVKSLWNQELMLARSAVGRGEPVVARSHFLRAILGDSSTEARGEYAAFLVGRGEYAGAIAEYSQMLEIAEKQGDFAGLIEIAWGLAGAYRGKGELSQAAYFLDYAVMVEGQLLVYHQAGIEFTGIAAGDLRRVEAELGRQLLGALGSGNATQEGILWLSCGILEWLQGGLEESLRSLKTGLRVVRKLRRSEVEGDFFLWIGRVCHGWGEARLGQLSIRRSAAWGVEAMRSRRELELEVREKQAGGGLEARSK
;
A
#
# COMPACT_ATOMS: atom_id res chain seq x y z
N MET A 1 -19.60 -32.04 -5.18
CA MET A 1 -18.31 -31.35 -5.01
C MET A 1 -18.51 -30.32 -3.92
N THR A 2 -17.97 -30.56 -2.73
CA THR A 2 -17.97 -29.58 -1.63
C THR A 2 -17.06 -28.43 -2.02
N ASP A 3 -17.58 -27.21 -1.95
CA ASP A 3 -16.85 -25.98 -2.24
C ASP A 3 -15.65 -25.87 -1.28
N VAL A 4 -14.44 -25.68 -1.82
CA VAL A 4 -13.20 -25.54 -1.02
C VAL A 4 -13.35 -24.41 0.00
N LYS A 5 -14.10 -23.34 -0.35
CA LYS A 5 -14.41 -22.22 0.55
C LYS A 5 -15.27 -22.65 1.74
N SER A 6 -16.15 -23.64 1.58
CA SER A 6 -16.97 -24.17 2.69
C SER A 6 -16.15 -24.98 3.69
N LEU A 7 -15.05 -25.60 3.25
CA LEU A 7 -14.29 -26.55 4.04
C LEU A 7 -13.35 -25.86 5.03
N TRP A 8 -12.60 -24.85 4.60
CA TRP A 8 -11.70 -24.12 5.51
C TRP A 8 -12.47 -23.23 6.50
N ASN A 9 -13.61 -22.66 6.09
CA ASN A 9 -14.50 -21.92 6.99
C ASN A 9 -15.05 -22.81 8.11
N GLN A 10 -15.36 -24.08 7.80
CA GLN A 10 -15.76 -25.05 8.81
C GLN A 10 -14.63 -25.32 9.81
N GLU A 11 -13.41 -25.55 9.32
CA GLU A 11 -12.23 -25.76 10.17
C GLU A 11 -11.97 -24.53 11.06
N LEU A 12 -12.13 -23.31 10.54
CA LEU A 12 -11.97 -22.09 11.32
C LEU A 12 -13.02 -21.96 12.44
N MET A 13 -14.28 -22.29 12.16
CA MET A 13 -15.32 -22.34 13.20
C MET A 13 -15.00 -23.36 14.30
N LEU A 14 -14.50 -24.54 13.93
CA LEU A 14 -14.08 -25.56 14.88
C LEU A 14 -12.88 -25.10 15.71
N ALA A 15 -11.93 -24.40 15.10
CA ALA A 15 -10.79 -23.80 15.80
C ALA A 15 -11.26 -22.79 16.86
N ARG A 16 -12.09 -21.81 16.49
CA ARG A 16 -12.67 -20.80 17.40
C ARG A 16 -13.42 -21.47 18.56
N SER A 17 -14.21 -22.50 18.27
CA SER A 17 -14.94 -23.27 19.28
C SER A 17 -14.00 -23.99 20.26
N ALA A 18 -12.93 -24.61 19.76
CA ALA A 18 -11.92 -25.27 20.59
C ALA A 18 -11.13 -24.28 21.45
N VAL A 19 -10.85 -23.07 20.94
CA VAL A 19 -10.27 -21.96 21.74
C VAL A 19 -11.19 -21.61 22.91
N GLY A 20 -12.50 -21.43 22.65
CA GLY A 20 -13.49 -21.13 23.69
C GLY A 20 -13.63 -22.24 24.74
N ARG A 21 -13.39 -23.51 24.36
CA ARG A 21 -13.36 -24.64 25.29
C ARG A 21 -12.02 -24.82 26.04
N GLY A 22 -11.00 -24.03 25.72
CA GLY A 22 -9.67 -24.18 26.31
C GLY A 22 -8.92 -25.43 25.83
N GLU A 23 -9.17 -25.88 24.60
CA GLU A 23 -8.56 -27.05 23.97
C GLU A 23 -7.48 -26.63 22.95
N PRO A 24 -6.30 -26.16 23.37
CA PRO A 24 -5.35 -25.50 22.46
C PRO A 24 -4.75 -26.43 21.40
N VAL A 25 -4.62 -27.72 21.70
CA VAL A 25 -4.11 -28.72 20.74
C VAL A 25 -5.14 -28.96 19.63
N VAL A 26 -6.41 -29.05 20.01
CA VAL A 26 -7.53 -29.23 19.07
C VAL A 26 -7.68 -27.97 18.21
N ALA A 27 -7.66 -26.79 18.84
CA ALA A 27 -7.68 -25.51 18.15
C ALA A 27 -6.55 -25.40 17.11
N ARG A 28 -5.30 -25.73 17.52
CA ARG A 28 -4.14 -25.71 16.63
C ARG A 28 -4.31 -26.64 15.43
N SER A 29 -4.82 -27.85 15.64
CA SER A 29 -5.09 -28.78 14.53
C SER A 29 -6.08 -28.19 13.52
N HIS A 30 -7.15 -27.57 14.00
CA HIS A 30 -8.16 -26.97 13.13
C HIS A 30 -7.62 -25.74 12.39
N PHE A 31 -6.85 -24.87 13.06
CA PHE A 31 -6.18 -23.74 12.41
C PHE A 31 -5.27 -24.18 11.27
N LEU A 32 -4.41 -25.19 11.50
CA LEU A 32 -3.51 -25.70 10.45
C LEU A 32 -4.27 -26.29 9.25
N ARG A 33 -5.40 -26.95 9.48
CA ARG A 33 -6.27 -27.45 8.39
C ARG A 33 -6.95 -26.31 7.64
N ALA A 34 -7.42 -25.29 8.35
CA ALA A 34 -8.01 -24.10 7.75
C ALA A 34 -6.97 -23.39 6.85
N ILE A 35 -5.75 -23.20 7.32
CA ILE A 35 -4.66 -22.57 6.55
C ILE A 35 -4.34 -23.34 5.27
N LEU A 36 -4.35 -24.67 5.29
CA LEU A 36 -4.11 -25.47 4.09
C LEU A 36 -5.19 -25.30 3.02
N GLY A 37 -6.42 -24.97 3.43
CA GLY A 37 -7.56 -24.76 2.53
C GLY A 37 -7.89 -23.29 2.23
N ASP A 38 -7.21 -22.34 2.88
CA ASP A 38 -7.50 -20.90 2.80
C ASP A 38 -6.49 -20.16 1.91
N SER A 39 -6.97 -19.59 0.81
CA SER A 39 -6.16 -18.73 -0.07
C SER A 39 -6.22 -17.24 0.31
N SER A 40 -7.05 -16.86 1.29
CA SER A 40 -7.40 -15.47 1.65
C SER A 40 -6.62 -14.89 2.82
N THR A 41 -5.80 -15.69 3.49
CA THR A 41 -4.99 -15.35 4.68
C THR A 41 -5.75 -15.13 6.00
N GLU A 42 -7.09 -15.16 5.99
CA GLU A 42 -7.93 -15.02 7.19
C GLU A 42 -7.59 -16.08 8.25
N ALA A 43 -7.47 -17.35 7.84
CA ALA A 43 -7.15 -18.44 8.75
C ALA A 43 -5.76 -18.27 9.40
N ARG A 44 -4.80 -17.69 8.68
CA ARG A 44 -3.47 -17.38 9.22
C ARG A 44 -3.52 -16.25 10.24
N GLY A 45 -4.30 -15.20 9.98
CA GLY A 45 -4.46 -14.07 10.89
C GLY A 45 -5.00 -14.51 12.24
N GLU A 46 -6.05 -15.34 12.24
CA GLU A 46 -6.59 -15.88 13.49
C GLU A 46 -5.65 -16.83 14.20
N TYR A 47 -4.92 -17.67 13.45
CA TYR A 47 -3.94 -18.55 14.05
C TYR A 47 -2.79 -17.76 14.69
N ALA A 48 -2.32 -16.70 14.03
CA ALA A 48 -1.30 -15.80 14.58
C ALA A 48 -1.78 -15.12 15.86
N ALA A 49 -3.01 -14.59 15.88
CA ALA A 49 -3.61 -14.00 17.08
C ALA A 49 -3.75 -15.02 18.22
N PHE A 50 -4.17 -16.25 17.91
CA PHE A 50 -4.20 -17.36 18.86
C PHE A 50 -2.81 -17.64 19.46
N LEU A 51 -1.76 -17.66 18.64
CA LEU A 51 -0.38 -17.85 19.11
C LEU A 51 0.09 -16.71 20.01
N VAL A 52 -0.22 -15.45 19.68
CA VAL A 52 0.08 -14.28 20.53
C VAL A 52 -0.57 -14.43 21.90
N GLY A 53 -1.87 -14.79 21.95
CA GLY A 53 -2.61 -14.99 23.19
C GLY A 53 -2.03 -16.10 24.09
N ARG A 54 -1.23 -17.00 23.51
CA ARG A 54 -0.52 -18.07 24.22
C ARG A 54 0.93 -17.77 24.54
N GLY A 55 1.44 -16.60 24.15
CA GLY A 55 2.86 -16.27 24.29
C GLY A 55 3.78 -16.96 23.28
N GLU A 56 3.21 -17.63 22.26
CA GLU A 56 3.96 -18.30 21.19
C GLU A 56 4.38 -17.28 20.11
N TYR A 57 5.08 -16.22 20.52
CA TYR A 57 5.35 -15.04 19.70
C TYR A 57 6.16 -15.33 18.43
N ALA A 58 7.13 -16.24 18.50
CA ALA A 58 7.92 -16.62 17.33
C ALA A 58 7.06 -17.28 16.24
N GLY A 59 6.08 -18.08 16.63
CA GLY A 59 5.12 -18.67 15.68
C GLY A 59 4.20 -17.62 15.09
N ALA A 60 3.68 -16.70 15.92
CA ALA A 60 2.85 -15.59 15.45
C ALA A 60 3.57 -14.70 14.44
N ILE A 61 4.83 -14.36 14.69
CA ILE A 61 5.66 -13.57 13.77
C ILE A 61 5.79 -14.29 12.42
N ALA A 62 6.07 -15.60 12.42
CA ALA A 62 6.21 -16.36 11.18
C ALA A 62 4.92 -16.36 10.33
N GLU A 63 3.76 -16.50 10.96
CA GLU A 63 2.47 -16.44 10.26
C GLU A 63 2.18 -15.04 9.73
N TYR A 64 2.33 -14.00 10.55
CA TYR A 64 2.12 -12.62 10.08
C TYR A 64 3.12 -12.21 8.99
N SER A 65 4.36 -12.66 9.02
CA SER A 65 5.33 -12.38 7.95
C SER A 65 4.93 -13.02 6.61
N GLN A 66 4.32 -14.22 6.63
CA GLN A 66 3.78 -14.82 5.41
C GLN A 66 2.56 -14.05 4.89
N MET A 67 1.70 -13.57 5.79
CA MET A 67 0.59 -12.69 5.40
C MET A 67 1.11 -11.39 4.80
N LEU A 68 2.15 -10.80 5.39
CA LEU A 68 2.76 -9.55 4.92
C LEU A 68 3.22 -9.69 3.46
N GLU A 69 3.95 -10.76 3.13
CA GLU A 69 4.42 -11.00 1.77
C GLU A 69 3.26 -11.16 0.76
N ILE A 70 2.15 -11.77 1.18
CA ILE A 70 0.95 -11.93 0.34
C ILE A 70 0.26 -10.58 0.15
N ALA A 71 0.03 -9.83 1.23
CA ALA A 71 -0.62 -8.53 1.21
C ALA A 71 0.20 -7.50 0.41
N GLU A 72 1.53 -7.52 0.50
CA GLU A 72 2.42 -6.67 -0.31
C GLU A 72 2.32 -7.00 -1.79
N LYS A 73 2.32 -8.29 -2.17
CA LYS A 73 2.13 -8.72 -3.57
C LYS A 73 0.75 -8.37 -4.11
N GLN A 74 -0.25 -8.40 -3.24
CA GLN A 74 -1.63 -8.08 -3.56
C GLN A 74 -1.94 -6.60 -3.36
N GLY A 75 -0.99 -5.74 -2.96
CA GLY A 75 -1.28 -4.33 -2.68
C GLY A 75 -2.43 -4.09 -1.70
N ASP A 76 -2.72 -5.01 -0.77
CA ASP A 76 -3.81 -4.90 0.19
C ASP A 76 -3.40 -4.01 1.38
N PHE A 77 -3.52 -2.70 1.21
CA PHE A 77 -3.10 -1.73 2.22
C PHE A 77 -3.88 -1.83 3.55
N ALA A 78 -5.14 -2.28 3.51
CA ALA A 78 -5.90 -2.49 4.74
C ALA A 78 -5.33 -3.70 5.51
N GLY A 79 -5.11 -4.81 4.79
CA GLY A 79 -4.44 -5.99 5.35
C GLY A 79 -3.04 -5.67 5.87
N LEU A 80 -2.26 -4.84 5.16
CA LEU A 80 -0.93 -4.41 5.60
C LEU A 80 -0.95 -3.71 6.97
N ILE A 81 -1.95 -2.85 7.25
CA ILE A 81 -2.09 -2.18 8.55
C ILE A 81 -2.38 -3.21 9.65
N GLU A 82 -3.34 -4.10 9.42
CA GLU A 82 -3.71 -5.14 10.40
C GLU A 82 -2.53 -6.07 10.70
N ILE A 83 -1.82 -6.51 9.67
CA ILE A 83 -0.63 -7.38 9.79
C ILE A 83 0.49 -6.66 10.54
N ALA A 84 0.73 -5.38 10.25
CA ALA A 84 1.76 -4.60 10.90
C ALA A 84 1.47 -4.40 12.41
N TRP A 85 0.21 -4.16 12.79
CA TRP A 85 -0.18 -4.14 14.20
C TRP A 85 -0.01 -5.50 14.87
N GLY A 86 -0.34 -6.59 14.16
CA GLY A 86 -0.12 -7.97 14.61
C GLY A 86 1.36 -8.26 14.89
N LEU A 87 2.24 -7.90 13.96
CA LEU A 87 3.70 -8.03 14.10
C LEU A 87 4.21 -7.18 15.26
N ALA A 88 3.80 -5.91 15.36
CA ALA A 88 4.19 -5.05 16.45
C ALA A 88 3.81 -5.63 17.83
N GLY A 89 2.59 -6.16 17.95
CA GLY A 89 2.13 -6.86 19.15
C GLY A 89 2.97 -8.09 19.48
N ALA A 90 3.26 -8.93 18.50
CA ALA A 90 4.05 -10.15 18.68
C ALA A 90 5.51 -9.85 19.06
N TYR A 91 6.18 -8.91 18.38
CA TYR A 91 7.54 -8.48 18.71
C TYR A 91 7.62 -7.84 20.10
N ARG A 92 6.62 -7.03 20.47
CA ARG A 92 6.52 -6.46 21.83
C ARG A 92 6.39 -7.55 22.88
N GLY A 93 5.54 -8.56 22.64
CA GLY A 93 5.40 -9.73 23.53
C GLY A 93 6.70 -10.51 23.70
N LYS A 94 7.51 -10.60 22.64
CA LYS A 94 8.84 -11.22 22.65
C LYS A 94 9.93 -10.35 23.32
N GLY A 95 9.65 -9.08 23.61
CA GLY A 95 10.61 -8.11 24.17
C GLY A 95 11.47 -7.39 23.13
N GLU A 96 11.19 -7.58 21.84
CA GLU A 96 11.93 -7.00 20.71
C GLU A 96 11.32 -5.63 20.34
N LEU A 97 11.58 -4.62 21.18
CA LEU A 97 10.92 -3.31 21.09
C LEU A 97 11.28 -2.51 19.83
N SER A 98 12.50 -2.67 19.29
CA SER A 98 12.92 -1.98 18.07
C SER A 98 12.12 -2.44 16.85
N GLN A 99 11.90 -3.75 16.73
CA GLN A 99 11.08 -4.35 15.68
C GLN A 99 9.61 -3.97 15.87
N ALA A 100 9.12 -3.93 17.12
CA ALA A 100 7.76 -3.48 17.39
C ALA A 100 7.53 -2.02 16.96
N ALA A 101 8.48 -1.13 17.26
CA ALA A 101 8.43 0.27 16.82
C ALA A 101 8.45 0.39 15.29
N TYR A 102 9.31 -0.38 14.61
CA TYR A 102 9.37 -0.42 13.15
C TYR A 102 8.00 -0.76 12.52
N PHE A 103 7.32 -1.79 13.01
CA PHE A 103 6.01 -2.18 12.46
C PHE A 103 4.88 -1.20 12.81
N LEU A 104 4.95 -0.50 13.94
CA LEU A 104 4.03 0.61 14.22
C LEU A 104 4.25 1.78 13.26
N ASP A 105 5.50 2.15 13.00
CA ASP A 105 5.85 3.20 12.03
C ASP A 105 5.42 2.81 10.61
N TYR A 106 5.54 1.53 10.25
CA TYR A 106 5.06 0.98 9.00
C TYR A 106 3.53 1.08 8.88
N ALA A 107 2.77 0.72 9.93
CA ALA A 107 1.32 0.84 9.91
C ALA A 107 0.86 2.30 9.71
N VAL A 108 1.46 3.24 10.46
CA VAL A 108 1.18 4.68 10.34
C VAL A 108 1.55 5.19 8.94
N MET A 109 2.63 4.66 8.36
CA MET A 109 3.00 4.97 6.98
C MET A 109 1.91 4.56 6.00
N VAL A 110 1.43 3.31 6.07
CA VAL A 110 0.40 2.79 5.17
C VAL A 110 -0.93 3.54 5.34
N GLU A 111 -1.31 3.85 6.58
CA GLU A 111 -2.49 4.67 6.88
C GLU A 111 -2.37 6.08 6.27
N GLY A 112 -1.19 6.70 6.36
CA GLY A 112 -0.90 7.96 5.69
C GLY A 112 -0.99 7.89 4.16
N GLN A 113 -0.56 6.78 3.53
CA GLN A 113 -0.74 6.57 2.09
C GLN A 113 -2.22 6.54 1.71
N LEU A 114 -3.02 5.77 2.45
CA LEU A 114 -4.46 5.67 2.24
C LEU A 114 -5.15 7.04 2.36
N LEU A 115 -4.75 7.85 3.35
CA LEU A 115 -5.28 9.19 3.52
C LEU A 115 -4.96 10.09 2.31
N VAL A 116 -3.73 10.03 1.81
CA VAL A 116 -3.30 10.80 0.62
C VAL A 116 -4.09 10.37 -0.62
N TYR A 117 -4.31 9.07 -0.83
CA TYR A 117 -5.13 8.57 -1.94
C TYR A 117 -6.62 8.94 -1.81
N HIS A 118 -7.15 8.93 -0.59
CA HIS A 118 -8.51 9.40 -0.31
C HIS A 118 -8.65 10.90 -0.61
N GLN A 119 -7.69 11.73 -0.21
CA GLN A 119 -7.66 13.16 -0.57
C GLN A 119 -7.53 13.38 -2.08
N ALA A 120 -6.81 12.49 -2.76
CA ALA A 120 -6.73 12.46 -4.21
C ALA A 120 -8.03 11.96 -4.88
N GLY A 121 -9.10 11.65 -4.14
CA GLY A 121 -10.37 11.20 -4.73
C GLY A 121 -10.30 9.84 -5.42
N ILE A 122 -9.36 8.99 -5.02
CA ILE A 122 -9.21 7.64 -5.57
C ILE A 122 -10.10 6.69 -4.78
N GLU A 123 -10.97 5.96 -5.48
CA GLU A 123 -11.84 4.98 -4.85
C GLU A 123 -11.02 3.86 -4.19
N PHE A 124 -11.27 3.68 -2.89
CA PHE A 124 -10.63 2.68 -2.02
C PHE A 124 -10.73 1.24 -2.55
N THR A 125 -11.75 0.95 -3.38
CA THR A 125 -12.01 -0.39 -3.93
C THR A 125 -10.93 -0.89 -4.90
N GLY A 126 -10.24 0.00 -5.63
CA GLY A 126 -9.13 -0.39 -6.51
C GLY A 126 -7.83 -0.68 -5.75
N ILE A 127 -7.65 0.05 -4.64
CA ILE A 127 -6.50 -0.06 -3.73
C ILE A 127 -6.60 -1.35 -2.90
N ALA A 128 -7.76 -1.64 -2.31
CA ALA A 128 -8.01 -2.86 -1.54
C ALA A 128 -8.00 -4.15 -2.40
N ALA A 129 -8.25 -4.05 -3.70
CA ALA A 129 -8.21 -5.19 -4.62
C ALA A 129 -6.81 -5.46 -5.20
N GLY A 130 -5.80 -4.65 -4.87
CA GLY A 130 -4.46 -4.81 -5.43
C GLY A 130 -4.29 -4.36 -6.86
N ASP A 131 -5.28 -3.68 -7.43
CA ASP A 131 -5.26 -3.27 -8.82
C ASP A 131 -4.50 -1.94 -8.97
N LEU A 132 -3.19 -1.99 -8.72
CA LEU A 132 -2.29 -0.84 -8.82
C LEU A 132 -2.36 -0.18 -10.21
N ARG A 133 -2.70 -0.93 -11.26
CA ARG A 133 -2.89 -0.40 -12.62
C ARG A 133 -4.12 0.50 -12.72
N ARG A 134 -5.22 0.09 -12.12
CA ARG A 134 -6.43 0.93 -12.06
C ARG A 134 -6.17 2.19 -11.25
N VAL A 135 -5.42 2.09 -10.16
CA VAL A 135 -5.00 3.25 -9.34
C VAL A 135 -4.14 4.21 -10.16
N GLU A 136 -3.17 3.69 -10.90
CA GLU A 136 -2.30 4.48 -11.78
C GLU A 136 -3.09 5.21 -12.88
N ALA A 137 -4.03 4.50 -13.54
CA ALA A 137 -4.87 5.10 -14.58
C ALA A 137 -5.78 6.21 -14.02
N GLU A 138 -6.33 6.02 -12.81
CA GLU A 138 -7.15 7.03 -12.16
C GLU A 138 -6.35 8.26 -11.77
N LEU A 139 -5.17 8.07 -11.18
CA LEU A 139 -4.21 9.14 -10.87
C LEU A 139 -3.86 9.96 -12.11
N GLY A 140 -3.55 9.29 -13.22
CA GLY A 140 -3.23 9.97 -14.48
C GLY A 140 -4.38 10.83 -15.00
N ARG A 141 -5.62 10.32 -14.96
CA ARG A 141 -6.81 11.07 -15.37
C ARG A 141 -7.05 12.30 -14.51
N GLN A 142 -7.00 12.14 -13.19
CA GLN A 142 -7.22 13.25 -12.27
C GLN A 142 -6.10 14.30 -12.35
N LEU A 143 -4.85 13.88 -12.55
CA LEU A 143 -3.71 14.78 -12.71
C LEU A 143 -3.84 15.64 -13.96
N LEU A 144 -4.27 15.06 -15.07
CA LEU A 144 -4.60 15.81 -16.29
C LEU A 144 -5.71 16.85 -16.04
N GLY A 145 -6.75 16.49 -15.29
CA GLY A 145 -7.82 17.42 -14.90
C GLY A 145 -7.34 18.56 -14.00
N ALA A 146 -6.49 18.27 -13.02
CA ALA A 146 -5.90 19.27 -12.13
C ALA A 146 -4.98 20.24 -12.89
N LEU A 147 -4.17 19.73 -13.82
CA LEU A 147 -3.34 20.55 -14.71
C LEU A 147 -4.19 21.46 -15.61
N GLY A 148 -5.27 20.93 -16.19
CA GLY A 148 -6.18 21.70 -17.05
C GLY A 148 -6.98 22.77 -16.33
N SER A 149 -7.34 22.55 -15.06
CA SER A 149 -8.08 23.50 -14.22
C SER A 149 -7.18 24.50 -13.48
N GLY A 150 -5.86 24.28 -13.46
CA GLY A 150 -4.92 25.10 -12.69
C GLY A 150 -5.03 24.91 -11.17
N ASN A 151 -5.65 23.82 -10.71
CA ASN A 151 -5.77 23.52 -9.28
C ASN A 151 -4.45 22.98 -8.73
N ALA A 152 -3.55 23.88 -8.38
CA ALA A 152 -2.21 23.55 -7.88
C ALA A 152 -2.22 22.75 -6.56
N THR A 153 -3.27 22.86 -5.73
CA THR A 153 -3.37 22.04 -4.51
C THR A 153 -3.64 20.59 -4.88
N GLN A 154 -4.62 20.35 -5.76
CA GLN A 154 -4.94 19.01 -6.24
C GLN A 154 -3.80 18.42 -7.08
N GLU A 155 -3.16 19.23 -7.93
CA GLU A 155 -1.96 18.84 -8.67
C GLU A 155 -0.86 18.36 -7.72
N GLY A 156 -0.63 19.08 -6.61
CA GLY A 156 0.29 18.66 -5.56
C GLY A 156 -0.04 17.31 -4.95
N ILE A 157 -1.26 17.15 -4.43
CA ILE A 157 -1.71 15.88 -3.80
C ILE A 157 -1.61 14.70 -4.78
N LEU A 158 -1.93 14.92 -6.05
CA LEU A 158 -1.84 13.88 -7.08
C LEU A 158 -0.38 13.51 -7.40
N TRP A 159 0.54 14.48 -7.50
CA TRP A 159 1.97 14.17 -7.64
C TRP A 159 2.55 13.45 -6.42
N LEU A 160 2.09 13.79 -5.21
CA LEU A 160 2.45 13.07 -3.99
C LEU A 160 2.00 11.60 -4.07
N SER A 161 0.74 11.39 -4.46
CA SER A 161 0.13 10.07 -4.63
C SER A 161 0.85 9.21 -5.68
N CYS A 162 1.23 9.81 -6.82
CA CYS A 162 2.06 9.20 -7.86
C CYS A 162 3.42 8.76 -7.30
N GLY A 163 4.11 9.65 -6.58
CA GLY A 163 5.41 9.35 -5.99
C GLY A 163 5.37 8.21 -4.98
N ILE A 164 4.30 8.11 -4.19
CA ILE A 164 4.06 6.99 -3.27
C ILE A 164 3.85 5.68 -4.05
N LEU A 165 3.02 5.70 -5.09
CA LEU A 165 2.71 4.53 -5.91
C LEU A 165 3.97 3.97 -6.59
N GLU A 166 4.78 4.85 -7.19
CA GLU A 166 6.03 4.49 -7.86
C GLU A 166 7.03 3.86 -6.87
N TRP A 167 7.11 4.39 -5.64
CA TRP A 167 7.96 3.81 -4.60
C TRP A 167 7.52 2.39 -4.24
N LEU A 168 6.22 2.17 -4.07
CA LEU A 168 5.64 0.84 -3.78
C LEU A 168 5.89 -0.15 -4.91
N GLN A 169 5.95 0.31 -6.15
CA GLN A 169 6.34 -0.49 -7.32
C GLN A 169 7.86 -0.71 -7.43
N GLY A 170 8.66 -0.16 -6.52
CA GLY A 170 10.13 -0.27 -6.50
C GLY A 170 10.86 0.74 -7.38
N GLY A 171 10.16 1.73 -7.94
CA GLY A 171 10.71 2.80 -8.78
C GLY A 171 11.22 3.98 -7.97
N LEU A 172 12.47 3.91 -7.50
CA LEU A 172 13.09 4.97 -6.69
C LEU A 172 13.18 6.31 -7.43
N GLU A 173 13.73 6.30 -8.65
CA GLU A 173 14.02 7.52 -9.39
C GLU A 173 12.73 8.22 -9.84
N GLU A 174 11.75 7.42 -10.26
CA GLU A 174 10.40 7.81 -10.61
C GLU A 174 9.72 8.47 -9.41
N SER A 175 9.70 7.77 -8.27
CA SER A 175 9.13 8.28 -7.03
C SER A 175 9.70 9.64 -6.64
N LEU A 176 11.04 9.75 -6.59
CA LEU A 176 11.70 11.01 -6.23
C LEU A 176 11.41 12.12 -7.25
N ARG A 177 11.25 11.80 -8.53
CA ARG A 177 10.91 12.77 -9.59
C ARG A 177 9.50 13.32 -9.39
N SER A 178 8.52 12.46 -9.14
CA SER A 178 7.13 12.82 -8.89
C SER A 178 7.00 13.64 -7.60
N LEU A 179 7.59 13.17 -6.50
CA LEU A 179 7.62 13.87 -5.21
C LEU A 179 8.24 15.28 -5.33
N LYS A 180 9.40 15.41 -5.99
CA LYS A 180 10.04 16.71 -6.19
C LYS A 180 9.21 17.64 -7.10
N THR A 181 8.46 17.08 -8.04
CA THR A 181 7.61 17.86 -8.95
C THR A 181 6.38 18.40 -8.22
N GLY A 182 5.68 17.55 -7.46
CA GLY A 182 4.59 17.98 -6.59
C GLY A 182 5.04 19.00 -5.54
N LEU A 183 6.17 18.78 -4.88
CA LEU A 183 6.73 19.73 -3.91
C LEU A 183 6.98 21.11 -4.54
N ARG A 184 7.48 21.16 -5.79
CA ARG A 184 7.66 22.42 -6.52
C ARG A 184 6.34 23.14 -6.81
N VAL A 185 5.23 22.42 -6.97
CA VAL A 185 3.90 23.00 -7.15
C VAL A 185 3.41 23.61 -5.85
N VAL A 186 3.39 22.81 -4.77
CA VAL A 186 2.81 23.24 -3.49
C VAL A 186 3.63 24.32 -2.80
N ARG A 187 4.95 24.36 -3.00
CA ARG A 187 5.80 25.46 -2.50
C ARG A 187 5.42 26.83 -3.04
N LYS A 188 4.79 26.90 -4.23
CA LYS A 188 4.27 28.16 -4.77
C LYS A 188 3.03 28.65 -4.02
N LEU A 189 2.35 27.77 -3.30
CA LEU A 189 1.11 28.05 -2.56
C LEU A 189 1.35 28.55 -1.13
N ARG A 190 2.58 28.44 -0.61
CA ARG A 190 2.95 28.77 0.79
C ARG A 190 2.07 28.06 1.84
N ARG A 191 1.59 26.85 1.55
CA ARG A 191 0.82 26.02 2.50
C ARG A 191 1.74 24.97 3.12
N SER A 192 2.10 25.16 4.39
CA SER A 192 3.09 24.34 5.10
C SER A 192 2.65 22.90 5.38
N GLU A 193 1.34 22.65 5.46
CA GLU A 193 0.80 21.32 5.79
C GLU A 193 1.13 20.29 4.71
N VAL A 194 0.84 20.60 3.44
CA VAL A 194 1.06 19.69 2.31
C VAL A 194 2.56 19.50 2.03
N GLU A 195 3.38 20.53 2.28
CA GLU A 195 4.85 20.42 2.17
C GLU A 195 5.43 19.38 3.14
N GLY A 196 4.85 19.25 4.34
CA GLY A 196 5.26 18.27 5.34
C GLY A 196 5.19 16.83 4.81
N ASP A 197 4.12 16.49 4.12
CA ASP A 197 3.92 15.15 3.54
C ASP A 197 4.99 14.83 2.49
N PHE A 198 5.34 15.79 1.63
CA PHE A 198 6.41 15.60 0.66
C PHE A 198 7.77 15.37 1.33
N PHE A 199 8.10 16.12 2.39
CA PHE A 199 9.37 15.91 3.10
C PHE A 199 9.41 14.55 3.79
N LEU A 200 8.31 14.12 4.40
CA LEU A 200 8.18 12.79 5.00
C LEU A 200 8.43 11.69 3.96
N TRP A 201 7.76 11.75 2.81
CA TRP A 201 7.89 10.75 1.76
C TRP A 201 9.26 10.76 1.09
N ILE A 202 9.83 11.93 0.79
CA ILE A 202 11.20 12.02 0.26
C ILE A 202 12.21 11.45 1.26
N GLY A 203 12.06 11.76 2.56
CA GLY A 203 12.92 11.21 3.61
C GLY A 203 12.86 9.68 3.66
N ARG A 204 11.65 9.11 3.61
CA ARG A 204 11.42 7.66 3.62
C ARG A 204 11.96 6.95 2.39
N VAL A 205 11.70 7.49 1.20
CA VAL A 205 12.23 6.95 -0.06
C VAL A 205 13.76 6.95 -0.06
N CYS A 206 14.38 8.01 0.46
CA CYS A 206 15.84 8.08 0.64
C CYS A 206 16.36 7.10 1.70
N HIS A 207 15.65 6.93 2.82
CA HIS A 207 16.03 6.02 3.90
C HIS A 207 15.95 4.56 3.47
N GLY A 208 14.83 4.13 2.88
CA GLY A 208 14.64 2.77 2.36
C GLY A 208 15.67 2.42 1.28
N TRP A 209 16.12 3.40 0.49
CA TRP A 209 17.23 3.20 -0.44
C TRP A 209 18.59 3.02 0.26
N GLY A 210 18.83 3.76 1.34
CA GLY A 210 20.02 3.61 2.18
C GLY A 210 20.13 2.19 2.75
N GLU A 211 19.01 1.63 3.23
CA GLU A 211 18.93 0.26 3.75
C GLU A 211 19.10 -0.80 2.66
N ALA A 212 18.46 -0.63 1.49
CA ALA A 212 18.63 -1.51 0.33
C ALA A 212 20.05 -1.49 -0.26
N ARG A 213 20.83 -0.43 -0.01
CA ARG A 213 22.23 -0.30 -0.42
C ARG A 213 23.20 -0.90 0.60
N LEU A 214 22.84 -0.90 1.88
CA LEU A 214 23.63 -1.49 2.97
C LEU A 214 23.40 -3.01 3.10
N GLY A 215 22.20 -3.51 2.78
CA GLY A 215 21.90 -4.94 2.66
C GLY A 215 21.80 -5.34 1.19
N GLN A 216 22.73 -6.17 0.70
CA GLN A 216 22.74 -6.73 -0.67
C GLN A 216 21.52 -7.64 -0.98
N LEU A 217 20.31 -7.07 -1.07
CA LEU A 217 19.11 -7.79 -1.50
C LEU A 217 18.72 -7.36 -2.92
N SER A 218 18.76 -8.36 -3.79
CA SER A 218 18.42 -8.30 -5.21
C SER A 218 16.95 -7.94 -5.41
N ILE A 219 16.64 -6.64 -5.47
CA ILE A 219 15.38 -6.18 -6.08
C ILE A 219 15.57 -6.33 -7.60
N ARG A 220 15.28 -7.53 -8.11
CA ARG A 220 15.21 -7.79 -9.55
C ARG A 220 14.03 -7.02 -10.13
N ARG A 221 14.37 -5.98 -10.89
CA ARG A 221 13.68 -5.37 -12.05
C ARG A 221 12.22 -5.78 -12.28
N SER A 222 11.34 -4.80 -12.14
CA SER A 222 10.31 -4.51 -13.15
C SER A 222 10.57 -3.14 -13.76
N ALA A 223 11.80 -2.96 -14.29
CA ALA A 223 12.13 -1.84 -15.17
C ALA A 223 11.54 -2.14 -16.55
N ALA A 224 10.25 -1.85 -16.74
CA ALA A 224 9.66 -1.70 -18.07
C ALA A 224 8.32 -0.97 -18.08
N TRP A 225 7.50 -0.97 -17.01
CA TRP A 225 6.08 -0.63 -17.16
C TRP A 225 5.59 0.68 -16.50
N GLY A 226 6.42 1.39 -15.72
CA GLY A 226 6.05 2.70 -15.16
C GLY A 226 6.50 3.91 -16.00
N VAL A 227 7.50 3.74 -16.87
CA VAL A 227 8.10 4.83 -17.67
C VAL A 227 7.19 5.26 -18.83
N GLU A 228 6.29 4.38 -19.28
CA GLU A 228 5.36 4.68 -20.37
C GLU A 228 4.03 5.29 -19.86
N ALA A 229 3.75 5.19 -18.55
CA ALA A 229 2.49 5.60 -17.94
C ALA A 229 2.53 6.98 -17.28
N MET A 230 3.69 7.46 -16.80
CA MET A 230 3.84 8.83 -16.30
C MET A 230 4.81 9.66 -17.14
N ARG A 231 4.23 10.20 -18.22
CA ARG A 231 4.79 11.27 -19.06
C ARG A 231 5.35 12.40 -18.20
N SER A 232 6.44 13.02 -18.65
CA SER A 232 7.00 14.16 -17.93
C SER A 232 5.92 15.25 -17.78
N ARG A 233 5.92 16.03 -16.68
CA ARG A 233 4.96 17.14 -16.48
C ARG A 233 4.81 18.01 -17.74
N ARG A 234 5.92 18.24 -18.46
CA ARG A 234 5.96 19.03 -19.68
C ARG A 234 5.18 18.40 -20.83
N GLU A 235 5.22 17.08 -20.96
CA GLU A 235 4.42 16.31 -21.93
C GLU A 235 2.93 16.33 -21.57
N LEU A 236 2.59 16.21 -20.28
CA LEU A 236 1.19 16.33 -19.83
C LEU A 236 0.63 17.74 -20.06
N GLU A 237 1.44 18.78 -19.81
CA GLU A 237 1.07 20.17 -20.12
C GLU A 237 0.89 20.39 -21.62
N LEU A 238 1.69 19.74 -22.48
CA LEU A 238 1.51 19.75 -23.93
C LEU A 238 0.19 19.07 -24.33
N GLU A 239 -0.10 17.90 -23.76
CA GLU A 239 -1.34 17.18 -24.04
C GLU A 239 -2.59 17.97 -23.61
N VAL A 240 -2.55 18.63 -22.46
CA VAL A 240 -3.62 19.54 -22.01
C VAL A 240 -3.80 20.68 -23.02
N ARG A 241 -2.70 21.29 -23.47
CA ARG A 241 -2.74 22.38 -24.47
C ARG A 241 -3.29 21.90 -25.81
N GLU A 242 -2.90 20.73 -26.28
CA GLU A 242 -3.37 20.14 -27.54
C GLU A 242 -4.87 19.81 -27.47
N LYS A 243 -5.35 19.24 -26.35
CA LYS A 243 -6.78 18.98 -26.13
C LYS A 243 -7.60 20.28 -26.07
N GLN A 244 -7.07 21.31 -25.40
CA GLN A 244 -7.70 22.64 -25.36
C GLN A 244 -7.70 23.33 -26.73
N ALA A 245 -6.65 23.16 -27.54
CA ALA A 245 -6.56 23.72 -28.89
C ALA A 245 -7.48 22.99 -29.90
N GLY A 246 -7.60 21.66 -29.79
CA GLY A 246 -8.47 20.84 -30.64
C GLY A 246 -9.97 21.12 -30.43
N GLY A 247 -10.41 21.34 -29.18
CA GLY A 247 -11.80 21.73 -28.88
C GLY A 247 -12.20 23.10 -29.44
N GLY A 248 -11.23 23.99 -29.71
CA GLY A 248 -11.47 25.30 -30.33
C GLY A 248 -11.70 25.25 -31.84
N LEU A 249 -11.29 24.17 -32.52
CA LEU A 249 -11.49 24.00 -33.96
C LEU A 249 -12.86 23.43 -34.30
N GLU A 250 -13.43 22.57 -33.46
CA GLU A 250 -14.79 22.05 -33.65
C GLU A 250 -15.87 23.13 -33.39
N ALA A 251 -15.61 24.07 -32.47
CA ALA A 251 -16.51 25.19 -32.19
C ALA A 251 -16.52 26.30 -33.26
N ARG A 252 -15.61 26.26 -34.25
CA ARG A 252 -15.55 27.21 -35.38
C ARG A 252 -16.10 26.64 -36.70
N SER A 253 -16.71 25.45 -36.67
CA SER A 253 -17.31 24.79 -37.86
C SER A 253 -18.83 24.60 -37.81
N LYS A 254 -19.52 25.27 -36.89
CA LYS A 254 -20.99 25.43 -36.89
C LYS A 254 -21.33 26.91 -36.98
#